data_AF-A0A708BI84-F1
#
_entry.id   AF-A0A708BI84-F1
#
_cell.length_a   1.000
_cell.length_b   1.000
_cell.length_c   1.000
_cell.angle_alpha   90.00
_cell.angle_beta   90.00
_cell.angle_gamma   90.00
#
_symmetry.space_group_name_H-M   'P 1'
#
loop_
_entity.id
_entity.type
_entity.pdbx_description
1 polymer ?
#
loop_
_entity_poly.entity_id
_entity_poly.type
_entity_poly.pdbx_seq_one_letter_code
_entity_poly.pdbx_strand_id
1 'polypeptide(L)'
;MTEQNENTEKGSTRTLTVRNMPFDVDNEITEQARAAGKSKSDFVKEFLSASFGDLIGNFMRGNGLVALMDKDVATMMKAALADYWYDSAQTLAENRAWCRLLGIYKEEDLQHIMRNGVPLLELRAAQLPGITHIPHGTSLAFALFIEAARRDLPTLIKVHKELFFLQKEGDFLDMVDQIRQALRLPPTERPVF
;
A
#
# COMPACT_ATOMS: atom_id res chain seq x y z
N MET A 1 35.21 3.60 -24.49
CA MET A 1 33.83 4.06 -24.70
C MET A 1 33.04 2.87 -25.19
N THR A 2 32.20 2.31 -24.33
CA THR A 2 31.17 1.35 -24.73
C THR A 2 29.98 1.68 -23.86
N GLU A 3 29.14 2.55 -24.39
CA GLU A 3 27.80 2.84 -23.86
C GLU A 3 27.01 1.53 -23.95
N GLN A 4 26.80 0.88 -22.81
CA GLN A 4 25.77 -0.14 -22.68
C GLN A 4 24.45 0.59 -22.47
N ASN A 5 23.54 0.41 -23.44
CA ASN A 5 22.20 0.95 -23.48
C ASN A 5 21.41 0.65 -22.19
N GLU A 6 21.39 1.61 -21.26
CA GLU A 6 20.31 1.78 -20.30
C GLU A 6 19.09 2.35 -21.03
N ASN A 7 18.25 1.48 -21.60
CA ASN A 7 16.84 1.77 -21.84
C ASN A 7 16.14 0.55 -22.44
N THR A 8 15.40 -0.21 -21.62
CA THR A 8 14.01 -0.68 -21.86
C THR A 8 13.63 -1.87 -20.98
N GLU A 9 13.34 -1.64 -19.69
CA GLU A 9 12.48 -2.55 -18.90
C GLU A 9 11.24 -1.84 -18.35
N LYS A 10 10.68 -0.89 -19.11
CA LYS A 10 9.32 -0.41 -18.87
C LYS A 10 8.32 -1.33 -19.56
N GLY A 11 7.70 -2.24 -18.78
CA GLY A 11 6.43 -2.88 -19.14
C GLY A 11 6.52 -4.08 -20.10
N SER A 12 7.36 -5.08 -19.81
CA SER A 12 7.26 -6.36 -20.54
C SER A 12 5.95 -7.08 -20.17
N THR A 13 5.03 -7.24 -21.13
CA THR A 13 3.82 -8.05 -20.95
C THR A 13 4.10 -9.49 -21.36
N ARG A 14 3.53 -10.46 -20.62
CA ARG A 14 3.62 -11.89 -20.93
C ARG A 14 2.22 -12.47 -21.12
N THR A 15 2.04 -13.26 -22.18
CA THR A 15 0.79 -13.98 -22.42
C THR A 15 0.76 -15.25 -21.58
N LEU A 16 -0.30 -15.42 -20.79
CA LEU A 16 -0.55 -16.63 -20.00
C LEU A 16 -1.69 -17.43 -20.64
N THR A 17 -1.50 -18.74 -20.81
CA THR A 17 -2.56 -19.68 -21.20
C THR A 17 -2.78 -20.67 -20.07
N VAL A 18 -3.95 -20.64 -19.45
CA VAL A 18 -4.35 -21.63 -18.42
C VAL A 18 -5.07 -22.78 -19.12
N ARG A 19 -4.54 -24.00 -19.03
CA ARG A 19 -5.09 -25.20 -19.68
C ARG A 19 -5.84 -26.06 -18.67
N ASN A 20 -6.80 -26.84 -19.15
CA ASN A 20 -7.57 -27.82 -18.37
C ASN A 20 -8.32 -27.19 -17.17
N MET A 21 -8.88 -25.99 -17.35
CA MET A 21 -9.72 -25.37 -16.32
C MET A 21 -11.03 -26.17 -16.15
N PRO A 22 -11.43 -26.51 -14.92
CA PRO A 22 -12.73 -27.12 -14.67
C PRO A 22 -13.89 -26.25 -15.20
N PHE A 23 -14.88 -26.87 -15.82
CA PHE A 23 -15.99 -26.16 -16.49
C PHE A 23 -16.82 -25.30 -15.53
N ASP A 24 -17.05 -25.81 -14.32
CA ASP A 24 -17.74 -25.10 -13.23
C ASP A 24 -16.98 -23.84 -12.81
N VAL A 25 -15.65 -23.92 -12.67
CA VAL A 25 -14.79 -22.78 -12.34
C VAL A 25 -14.79 -21.75 -13.48
N ASP A 26 -14.72 -22.21 -14.73
CA ASP A 26 -14.76 -21.34 -15.91
C ASP A 26 -16.07 -20.54 -16.01
N ASN A 27 -17.21 -21.17 -15.71
CA ASN A 27 -18.51 -20.51 -15.65
C ASN A 27 -18.57 -19.48 -14.53
N GLU A 28 -18.10 -19.83 -13.35
CA GLU A 28 -18.11 -18.94 -12.18
C GLU A 28 -17.28 -17.67 -12.44
N ILE A 29 -16.10 -17.80 -13.07
CA ILE A 29 -15.30 -16.63 -13.49
C ILE A 29 -16.08 -15.74 -14.46
N THR A 30 -16.87 -16.33 -15.36
CA THR A 30 -17.68 -15.58 -16.33
C THR A 30 -18.76 -14.77 -15.63
N GLU A 31 -19.47 -15.39 -14.68
CA GLU A 31 -20.52 -14.70 -13.92
C GLU A 31 -19.95 -13.59 -13.03
N GLN A 32 -18.80 -13.83 -12.37
CA GLN A 32 -18.13 -12.80 -11.58
C GLN A 32 -17.62 -11.64 -12.43
N ALA A 33 -17.04 -11.92 -13.59
CA ALA A 33 -16.64 -10.87 -14.54
C ALA A 33 -17.84 -10.04 -15.00
N ARG A 34 -18.97 -10.70 -15.30
CA ARG A 34 -20.23 -10.03 -15.67
C ARG A 34 -20.77 -9.17 -14.55
N ALA A 35 -20.79 -9.67 -13.31
CA ALA A 35 -21.20 -8.92 -12.13
C ALA A 35 -20.32 -7.68 -11.88
N ALA A 36 -19.02 -7.78 -12.17
CA ALA A 36 -18.08 -6.67 -12.11
C ALA A 36 -18.15 -5.71 -13.32
N GLY A 37 -18.96 -6.02 -14.35
CA GLY A 37 -19.05 -5.25 -15.58
C GLY A 37 -17.78 -5.29 -16.45
N LYS A 38 -17.00 -6.38 -16.38
CA LYS A 38 -15.70 -6.53 -17.06
C LYS A 38 -15.71 -7.70 -18.03
N SER A 39 -14.78 -7.67 -18.98
CA SER A 39 -14.50 -8.86 -19.80
C SER A 39 -13.88 -9.94 -18.91
N LYS A 40 -14.10 -11.21 -19.25
CA LYS A 40 -13.52 -12.35 -18.53
C LYS A 40 -11.99 -12.27 -18.45
N SER A 41 -11.36 -11.85 -19.55
CA SER A 41 -9.90 -11.69 -19.63
C SER A 41 -9.41 -10.58 -18.73
N ASP A 42 -10.08 -9.43 -18.71
CA ASP A 42 -9.69 -8.30 -17.85
C ASP A 42 -9.87 -8.65 -16.38
N PHE A 43 -10.99 -9.29 -16.03
CA PHE A 43 -11.25 -9.78 -14.68
C PHE A 43 -10.15 -10.75 -14.21
N VAL A 44 -9.80 -11.75 -15.02
CA VAL A 44 -8.72 -12.70 -14.66
C VAL A 44 -7.36 -12.01 -14.61
N LYS A 45 -7.06 -11.10 -15.54
CA LYS A 45 -5.80 -10.34 -15.52
C LYS A 45 -5.67 -9.51 -14.25
N GLU A 46 -6.71 -8.77 -13.89
CA GLU A 46 -6.74 -7.99 -12.66
C GLU A 46 -6.65 -8.89 -11.44
N PHE A 47 -7.41 -9.99 -11.40
CA PHE A 47 -7.35 -10.96 -10.31
C PHE A 47 -5.95 -11.54 -10.14
N LEU A 48 -5.28 -11.95 -11.22
CA LEU A 48 -3.91 -12.45 -11.19
C LEU A 48 -2.91 -11.36 -10.79
N SER A 49 -3.09 -10.13 -11.28
CA SER A 49 -2.26 -8.99 -10.91
C SER A 49 -2.44 -8.63 -9.44
N ALA A 50 -3.65 -8.73 -8.90
CA ALA A 50 -3.93 -8.53 -7.48
C ALA A 50 -3.44 -9.70 -6.61
N SER A 51 -3.54 -10.94 -7.11
CA SER A 51 -3.16 -12.15 -6.37
C SER A 51 -1.66 -12.41 -6.37
N PHE A 52 -0.99 -12.15 -7.49
CA PHE A 52 0.41 -12.50 -7.71
C PHE A 52 1.31 -11.28 -7.92
N GLY A 53 0.75 -10.14 -8.33
CA GLY A 53 1.50 -8.90 -8.43
C GLY A 53 1.77 -8.28 -7.07
N ASP A 54 2.86 -7.53 -7.01
CA ASP A 54 3.16 -6.63 -5.90
C ASP A 54 2.54 -5.26 -6.21
N LEU A 55 1.22 -5.14 -6.07
CA LEU A 55 0.48 -3.93 -6.45
C LEU A 55 1.08 -2.68 -5.78
N ILE A 56 1.31 -2.76 -4.46
CA ILE A 56 1.88 -1.68 -3.67
C ILE A 56 3.34 -1.42 -4.08
N GLY A 57 4.21 -2.42 -4.12
CA GLY A 57 5.61 -2.17 -4.44
C GLY A 57 5.83 -1.73 -5.89
N ASN A 58 5.02 -2.20 -6.84
CA ASN A 58 5.03 -1.68 -8.22
C ASN A 58 4.60 -0.22 -8.27
N PHE A 59 3.55 0.14 -7.53
CA PHE A 59 3.11 1.53 -7.44
C PHE A 59 4.16 2.41 -6.76
N MET A 60 4.82 1.94 -5.68
CA MET A 60 5.95 2.63 -5.06
C MET A 60 7.05 2.92 -6.08
N ARG A 61 7.41 1.91 -6.90
CA ARG A 61 8.46 2.00 -7.94
C ARG A 61 8.11 2.91 -9.11
N GLY A 62 6.86 2.89 -9.55
CA GLY A 62 6.44 3.51 -10.80
C GLY A 62 5.82 4.90 -10.67
N ASN A 63 5.35 5.28 -9.48
CA ASN A 63 4.51 6.47 -9.34
C ASN A 63 5.32 7.74 -9.02
N GLY A 64 5.22 8.74 -9.90
CA GLY A 64 5.95 10.01 -9.74
C GLY A 64 5.53 10.85 -8.52
N LEU A 65 4.27 10.74 -8.06
CA LEU A 65 3.83 11.43 -6.84
C LEU A 65 4.48 10.81 -5.61
N VAL A 66 4.60 9.48 -5.54
CA VAL A 66 5.29 8.80 -4.43
C VAL A 66 6.76 9.24 -4.38
N ALA A 67 7.45 9.21 -5.52
CA ALA A 67 8.86 9.64 -5.59
C ALA A 67 9.07 11.10 -5.19
N LEU A 68 8.11 11.99 -5.48
CA LEU A 68 8.15 13.39 -5.02
C LEU A 68 7.94 13.47 -3.51
N MET A 69 6.91 12.81 -2.99
CA MET A 69 6.56 12.87 -1.57
C MET A 69 7.57 12.17 -0.67
N ASP A 70 8.30 11.16 -1.15
CA ASP A 70 9.41 10.57 -0.40
C ASP A 70 10.52 11.58 -0.08
N LYS A 71 10.81 12.50 -1.02
CA LYS A 71 11.79 13.59 -0.80
C LYS A 71 11.28 14.60 0.23
N ASP A 72 9.99 14.93 0.16
CA ASP A 72 9.37 15.84 1.11
C ASP A 72 9.32 15.22 2.51
N VAL A 73 8.97 13.94 2.63
CA VAL A 73 8.98 13.19 3.90
C VAL A 73 10.39 13.08 4.46
N ALA A 74 11.41 12.80 3.64
CA ALA A 74 12.80 12.82 4.10
C ALA A 74 13.18 14.17 4.72
N THR A 75 12.75 15.27 4.07
CA THR A 75 12.95 16.63 4.59
C THR A 75 12.20 16.87 5.90
N MET A 76 10.92 16.48 5.99
CA MET A 76 10.10 16.59 7.21
C MET A 76 10.74 15.85 8.39
N MET A 77 11.31 14.67 8.13
CA MET A 77 11.95 13.83 9.14
C MET A 77 13.40 14.24 9.46
N LYS A 78 13.99 15.16 8.68
CA LYS A 78 15.44 15.43 8.69
C LYS A 78 16.26 14.15 8.50
N ALA A 79 15.75 13.26 7.65
CA ALA A 79 16.35 11.99 7.32
C ALA A 79 16.93 12.03 5.89
N ALA A 80 17.91 11.18 5.62
CA ALA A 80 18.35 10.92 4.25
C ALA A 80 17.37 9.95 3.56
N LEU A 81 17.15 10.15 2.26
CA LEU A 81 16.48 9.15 1.42
C LEU A 81 17.54 8.15 0.97
N ALA A 82 17.27 6.85 1.13
CA ALA A 82 18.23 5.80 0.79
C ALA A 82 18.62 5.83 -0.68
N ASP A 83 19.91 5.62 -0.97
CA ASP A 83 20.45 5.64 -2.34
C ASP A 83 20.06 4.40 -3.17
N TYR A 84 19.61 3.31 -2.51
CA TYR A 84 19.30 2.03 -3.14
C TYR A 84 17.81 1.66 -3.04
N TRP A 85 17.22 1.32 -4.19
CA TRP A 85 15.79 0.97 -4.33
C TRP A 85 15.36 -0.35 -3.69
N TYR A 86 16.30 -1.23 -3.35
CA TYR A 86 15.99 -2.57 -2.84
C TYR A 86 15.61 -2.61 -1.35
N ASP A 87 15.83 -1.52 -0.62
CA ASP A 87 15.43 -1.40 0.79
C ASP A 87 13.95 -1.01 0.93
N SER A 88 13.03 -1.56 0.14
CA SER A 88 11.61 -1.25 0.34
C SER A 88 11.21 -1.56 1.79
N ALA A 89 10.59 -0.60 2.48
CA ALA A 89 10.21 -0.73 3.89
C ALA A 89 9.31 -1.94 4.20
N GLN A 90 8.71 -2.54 3.17
CA GLN A 90 7.70 -3.58 3.30
C GLN A 90 8.01 -4.82 2.45
N THR A 91 7.76 -5.99 3.03
CA THR A 91 7.81 -7.28 2.34
C THR A 91 6.58 -7.48 1.46
N LEU A 92 6.65 -8.39 0.48
CA LEU A 92 5.48 -8.76 -0.34
C LEU A 92 4.30 -9.26 0.51
N ALA A 93 4.58 -9.93 1.63
CA ALA A 93 3.54 -10.39 2.55
C ALA A 93 2.81 -9.22 3.21
N GLU A 94 3.54 -8.19 3.64
CA GLU A 94 2.98 -6.98 4.23
C GLU A 94 2.18 -6.17 3.20
N ASN A 95 2.68 -6.05 1.96
CA ASN A 95 1.94 -5.40 0.87
C ASN A 95 0.59 -6.09 0.61
N ARG A 96 0.56 -7.42 0.63
CA ARG A 96 -0.70 -8.18 0.48
C ARG A 96 -1.63 -7.99 1.68
N ALA A 97 -1.08 -7.93 2.90
CA ALA A 97 -1.87 -7.67 4.09
C ALA A 97 -2.51 -6.26 4.02
N TRP A 98 -1.76 -5.23 3.60
CA TRP A 98 -2.31 -3.91 3.34
C TRP A 98 -3.47 -3.94 2.33
N CYS A 99 -3.27 -4.60 1.18
CA CYS A 99 -4.31 -4.69 0.17
C CYS A 99 -5.58 -5.35 0.71
N ARG A 100 -5.44 -6.47 1.42
CA ARG A 100 -6.58 -7.19 2.01
C ARG A 100 -7.28 -6.37 3.08
N LEU A 101 -6.54 -5.75 3.99
CA LEU A 101 -7.09 -5.06 5.16
C LEU A 101 -7.77 -3.75 4.78
N LEU A 102 -7.29 -3.07 3.73
CA LEU A 102 -7.84 -1.78 3.28
C LEU A 102 -8.77 -1.90 2.07
N GLY A 103 -8.86 -3.09 1.46
CA GLY A 103 -9.67 -3.34 0.27
C GLY A 103 -9.11 -2.65 -0.97
N ILE A 104 -7.80 -2.79 -1.21
CA ILE A 104 -7.09 -2.21 -2.35
C ILE A 104 -6.98 -3.28 -3.43
N TYR A 105 -7.51 -3.01 -4.61
CA TYR A 105 -7.56 -3.99 -5.70
C TYR A 105 -6.87 -3.50 -6.98
N LYS A 106 -6.64 -2.20 -7.12
CA LYS A 106 -6.08 -1.57 -8.33
C LYS A 106 -5.26 -0.32 -8.01
N GLU A 107 -4.49 0.17 -8.98
CA GLU A 107 -3.62 1.33 -8.80
C GLU A 107 -4.39 2.62 -8.50
N GLU A 108 -5.61 2.78 -9.02
CA GLU A 108 -6.43 3.96 -8.73
C GLU A 108 -6.76 4.08 -7.24
N ASP A 109 -6.96 2.95 -6.54
CA ASP A 109 -7.20 2.94 -5.10
C ASP A 109 -5.97 3.50 -4.36
N LEU A 110 -4.77 3.08 -4.76
CA LEU A 110 -3.50 3.59 -4.22
C LEU A 110 -3.30 5.07 -4.53
N GLN A 111 -3.70 5.52 -5.72
CA GLN A 111 -3.62 6.93 -6.07
C GLN A 111 -4.58 7.79 -5.24
N HIS A 112 -5.77 7.30 -4.93
CA HIS A 112 -6.70 7.96 -4.01
C HIS A 112 -6.15 7.99 -2.58
N ILE A 113 -5.63 6.86 -2.09
CA ILE A 113 -5.01 6.78 -0.76
C ILE A 113 -3.85 7.77 -0.65
N MET A 114 -2.96 7.79 -1.63
CA MET A 114 -1.81 8.70 -1.63
C MET A 114 -2.26 10.15 -1.58
N ARG A 115 -3.16 10.57 -2.49
CA ARG A 115 -3.67 11.95 -2.54
C ARG A 115 -4.35 12.38 -1.24
N ASN A 116 -5.13 11.50 -0.63
CA ASN A 116 -5.83 11.78 0.62
C ASN A 116 -4.87 11.77 1.84
N GLY A 117 -3.75 11.05 1.74
CA GLY A 117 -2.73 10.97 2.77
C GLY A 117 -1.74 12.13 2.78
N VAL A 118 -1.44 12.75 1.63
CA VAL A 118 -0.47 13.85 1.49
C VAL A 118 -0.61 14.94 2.57
N PRO A 119 -1.81 15.47 2.88
CA PRO A 119 -1.96 16.53 3.88
C PRO A 119 -1.59 16.13 5.32
N LEU A 120 -1.39 14.84 5.60
CA LEU A 120 -1.10 14.30 6.93
C LEU A 120 0.29 13.63 7.01
N LEU A 121 1.09 13.70 5.94
CA LEU A 121 2.43 13.10 5.93
C LEU A 121 3.35 13.72 6.98
N GLU A 122 3.29 15.04 7.19
CA GLU A 122 4.09 15.71 8.22
C GLU A 122 3.73 15.25 9.63
N LEU A 123 2.42 15.08 9.91
CA LEU A 123 1.95 14.53 11.18
C LEU A 123 2.46 13.10 11.37
N ARG A 124 2.41 12.26 10.33
CA ARG A 124 2.93 10.89 10.41
C ARG A 124 4.44 10.84 10.57
N ALA A 125 5.18 11.72 9.89
CA ALA A 125 6.62 11.88 10.05
C ALA A 125 7.00 12.25 11.50
N ALA A 126 6.26 13.17 12.12
CA ALA A 126 6.48 13.60 13.50
C ALA A 126 6.25 12.48 14.55
N GLN A 127 5.43 11.47 14.22
CA GLN A 127 5.20 10.30 15.09
C GLN A 127 6.39 9.33 15.14
N LEU A 128 7.38 9.49 14.25
CA LEU A 128 8.52 8.58 14.12
C LEU A 128 9.85 9.34 14.31
N PRO A 129 10.10 9.90 15.51
CA PRO A 129 11.31 10.66 15.77
C PRO A 129 12.54 9.76 15.76
N GLY A 130 13.69 10.32 15.39
CA GLY A 130 15.00 9.65 15.47
C GLY A 130 15.34 8.73 14.30
N ILE A 131 14.46 8.62 13.30
CA ILE A 131 14.78 7.95 12.04
C ILE A 131 15.71 8.83 11.21
N THR A 132 16.89 8.31 10.87
CA THR A 132 17.93 9.06 10.14
C THR A 132 17.95 8.75 8.66
N HIS A 133 17.38 7.62 8.24
CA HIS A 133 17.32 7.17 6.86
C HIS A 133 15.94 6.57 6.59
N ILE A 134 15.35 6.90 5.45
CA ILE A 134 14.10 6.31 4.99
C ILE A 134 14.28 5.72 3.60
N PRO A 135 13.63 4.59 3.28
CA PRO A 135 13.65 4.06 1.94
C PRO A 135 12.62 4.72 1.01
N HIS A 136 12.76 4.45 -0.29
CA HIS A 136 11.72 4.75 -1.26
C HIS A 136 10.41 4.01 -0.93
N GLY A 137 9.28 4.67 -1.18
CA GLY A 137 7.95 4.21 -0.83
C GLY A 137 7.48 4.57 0.58
N THR A 138 8.31 5.22 1.40
CA THR A 138 7.95 5.60 2.78
C THR A 138 6.72 6.50 2.82
N SER A 139 6.60 7.44 1.88
CA SER A 139 5.43 8.33 1.78
C SER A 139 4.13 7.56 1.53
N LEU A 140 4.19 6.48 0.72
CA LEU A 140 3.03 5.60 0.51
C LEU A 140 2.74 4.75 1.73
N ALA A 141 3.77 4.21 2.39
CA ALA A 141 3.59 3.48 3.65
C ALA A 141 2.92 4.37 4.73
N PHE A 142 3.27 5.64 4.78
CA PHE A 142 2.62 6.62 5.64
C PHE A 142 1.17 6.86 5.23
N ALA A 143 0.90 7.04 3.94
CA ALA A 143 -0.46 7.19 3.42
C ALA A 143 -1.34 5.96 3.71
N LEU A 144 -0.80 4.74 3.63
CA LEU A 144 -1.50 3.50 4.00
C LEU A 144 -1.85 3.47 5.48
N PHE A 145 -0.94 3.90 6.36
CA PHE A 145 -1.22 4.03 7.79
C PHE A 145 -2.32 5.08 8.06
N ILE A 146 -2.26 6.22 7.37
CA ILE A 146 -3.26 7.29 7.47
C ILE A 146 -4.64 6.79 7.00
N GLU A 147 -4.68 5.99 5.93
CA GLU A 147 -5.91 5.34 5.45
C GLU A 147 -6.45 4.32 6.46
N ALA A 148 -5.56 3.53 7.09
CA ALA A 148 -5.93 2.60 8.14
C ALA A 148 -6.59 3.31 9.33
N ALA A 149 -6.09 4.48 9.72
CA ALA A 149 -6.63 5.27 10.83
C ALA A 149 -8.11 5.66 10.65
N ARG A 150 -8.63 5.65 9.41
CA ARG A 150 -10.05 5.91 9.09
C ARG A 150 -10.96 4.71 9.36
N ARG A 151 -10.40 3.52 9.56
CA ARG A 151 -11.14 2.27 9.73
C ARG A 151 -11.67 2.12 11.16
N ASP A 152 -12.52 1.12 11.33
CA ASP A 152 -13.09 0.75 12.62
C ASP A 152 -12.05 0.01 13.50
N LEU A 153 -12.30 -0.04 14.81
CA LEU A 153 -11.40 -0.66 15.77
C LEU A 153 -11.08 -2.14 15.41
N PRO A 154 -12.07 -2.99 15.06
CA PRO A 154 -11.76 -4.37 14.65
C PRO A 154 -10.76 -4.48 13.49
N THR A 155 -10.85 -3.60 12.50
CA THR A 155 -9.88 -3.56 11.39
C THR A 155 -8.52 -3.06 11.85
N LEU A 156 -8.48 -2.01 12.69
CA LEU A 156 -7.24 -1.49 13.27
C LEU A 156 -6.49 -2.53 14.09
N ILE A 157 -7.20 -3.36 14.87
CA ILE A 157 -6.58 -4.46 15.63
C ILE A 157 -5.99 -5.52 14.70
N LYS A 158 -6.61 -5.80 13.55
CA LYS A 158 -6.02 -6.70 12.55
C LYS A 158 -4.77 -6.10 11.91
N VAL A 159 -4.81 -4.81 11.55
CA VAL A 159 -3.64 -4.06 11.06
C VAL A 159 -2.49 -4.14 12.06
N HIS A 160 -2.76 -3.89 13.35
CA HIS A 160 -1.75 -4.00 14.39
C HIS A 160 -1.12 -5.39 14.43
N LYS A 161 -1.95 -6.44 14.52
CA LYS A 161 -1.47 -7.83 14.64
C LYS A 161 -0.71 -8.34 13.42
N GLU A 162 -1.03 -7.87 12.23
CA GLU A 162 -0.40 -8.35 10.99
C GLU A 162 0.80 -7.50 10.55
N LEU A 163 0.78 -6.19 10.81
CA LEU A 163 1.73 -5.23 10.22
C LEU A 163 2.54 -4.44 11.26
N PHE A 164 2.06 -4.33 12.49
CA PHE A 164 2.71 -3.54 13.57
C PHE A 164 2.89 -4.37 14.85
N PHE A 165 3.00 -5.69 14.73
CA PHE A 165 3.01 -6.62 15.86
C PHE A 165 4.18 -6.42 16.84
N LEU A 166 5.26 -5.74 16.39
CA LEU A 166 6.40 -5.37 17.24
C LEU A 166 6.14 -4.12 18.10
N GLN A 167 5.15 -3.30 17.73
CA GLN A 167 4.75 -2.12 18.48
C GLN A 167 3.69 -2.53 19.53
N LYS A 168 3.68 -1.87 20.70
CA LYS A 168 2.59 -2.07 21.67
C LYS A 168 1.28 -1.59 21.09
N GLU A 169 0.19 -2.32 21.32
CA GLU A 169 -1.14 -1.97 20.80
C GLU A 169 -1.57 -0.57 21.24
N GLY A 170 -1.32 -0.19 22.51
CA GLY A 170 -1.62 1.14 23.02
C GLY A 170 -0.92 2.25 22.25
N ASP A 171 0.41 2.14 22.06
CA ASP A 171 1.20 3.12 21.32
C ASP A 171 0.75 3.22 19.85
N PHE A 172 0.35 2.09 19.24
CA PHE A 172 -0.19 2.06 17.89
C PHE A 172 -1.52 2.82 17.80
N LEU A 173 -2.45 2.54 18.72
CA LEU A 173 -3.75 3.21 18.78
C LEU A 173 -3.59 4.70 19.11
N ASP A 174 -2.60 5.10 19.92
CA ASP A 174 -2.31 6.50 20.21
C ASP A 174 -1.89 7.27 18.95
N MET A 175 -1.03 6.66 18.13
CA MET A 175 -0.66 7.23 16.83
C MET A 175 -1.86 7.31 15.88
N VAL A 176 -2.73 6.29 15.88
CA VAL A 176 -3.98 6.31 15.11
C VAL A 176 -4.89 7.44 15.56
N ASP A 177 -5.06 7.64 16.88
CA ASP A 177 -5.96 8.65 17.42
C ASP A 177 -5.49 10.09 17.14
N GLN A 178 -4.18 10.33 17.08
CA GLN A 178 -3.64 11.61 16.59
C GLN A 178 -4.03 11.89 15.14
N ILE A 179 -3.97 10.88 14.25
CA ILE A 179 -4.43 11.01 12.87
C ILE A 179 -5.95 11.23 12.82
N ARG A 180 -6.72 10.48 13.60
CA ARG A 180 -8.19 10.61 13.68
C ARG A 180 -8.59 11.99 14.17
N GLN A 181 -7.88 12.56 15.14
CA GLN A 181 -8.08 13.92 15.61
C GLN A 181 -7.88 14.94 14.48
N ALA A 182 -6.78 14.82 13.72
CA ALA A 182 -6.53 15.70 12.57
C ALA A 182 -7.62 15.57 11.48
N LEU A 183 -8.20 14.38 11.35
CA LEU A 183 -9.33 14.09 10.46
C LEU A 183 -10.71 14.43 11.05
N ARG A 184 -10.77 14.93 12.29
CA ARG A 184 -12.03 15.18 13.03
C ARG A 184 -12.92 13.94 13.17
N LEU A 185 -12.30 12.78 13.31
CA LEU A 185 -12.95 11.51 13.63
C LEU A 185 -12.94 11.28 15.15
N PRO A 186 -13.94 10.57 15.69
CA PRO A 186 -13.91 10.17 17.10
C PRO A 186 -12.71 9.28 17.38
N PRO A 187 -12.09 9.33 18.57
CA PRO A 187 -11.01 8.43 18.93
C PRO A 187 -11.49 6.97 18.93
N THR A 188 -10.54 6.03 18.93
CA THR A 188 -10.83 4.61 19.05
C THR A 188 -11.52 4.31 20.39
N GLU A 189 -12.62 3.55 20.36
CA GLU A 189 -13.36 3.15 21.56
C GLU A 189 -12.61 2.04 22.30
N ARG A 190 -11.66 2.43 23.17
CA ARG A 190 -10.85 1.47 23.92
C ARG A 190 -11.62 0.97 25.15
N PRO A 191 -11.55 -0.33 25.48
CA PRO A 191 -12.08 -0.82 26.75
C PRO A 191 -11.35 -0.13 27.90
N VAL A 192 -12.11 0.55 28.77
CA VAL A 192 -11.57 1.07 30.04
C VAL A 192 -11.49 -0.13 30.98
N PHE A 193 -10.26 -0.56 31.31
CA PHE A 193 -10.00 -1.58 32.31
C PHE A 193 -9.85 -0.95 33.70
#